data_AF-A0A934FJF8-F1
#
_entry.id   AF-A0A934FJF8-F1
#
_cell.length_a   1.000
_cell.length_b   1.000
_cell.length_c   1.000
_cell.angle_alpha   90.00
_cell.angle_beta   90.00
_cell.angle_gamma   90.00
#
_symmetry.space_group_name_H-M   'P 1'
#
loop_
_entity.id
_entity.type
_entity.pdbx_description
1 polymer ?
#
loop_
_entity_poly.entity_id
_entity_poly.type
_entity_poly.pdbx_seq_one_letter_code
_entity_poly.pdbx_strand_id
1 'polypeptide(L)'
;CTMPSYPQYQPLVDRLGNRSMPDDKLVILEDTDGDGKADKSTIFARGLHVPTGFEFYNGGVLVAQQPDLVFLKDTNGDDIADFSERVLGGFDSGDSHHSISAFTLGSGGELYMLEGTFFYTQVETPYGPVKNHNAGIYRFEPRTAKFETFISYGFANPWGMTFDRWGQTFVADASPGQNFFGTAFSGRTIFPDKHLTMPQWIQMRVRPTSGCEFVSSRHFPDDAQGRYLLNNVIGVQGILQHTVAEKESGFVGTEIEPLLMSDDKNFRPVDFEFGPDGAFYVVDWHEPLIGHLQYSIRDPQRDKTHGRIYRITYPGRPLLKPAQIAGASIEALLDLLKEPEDRTRQRAKTELGSRHVDQVISALVKWTKALDRADPGYEHARLEALWLHQVMNVANEPLLNEILSSTEPRARAAAVRVHCYWRNRVNKPLDTLAKLVKDPHPRVRLEAVRSLSFFNTSKAAEIALESVELPQDQYLKYALDETMRTLERFK
;
A
#
# COMPACT_ATOMS: atom_id res chain seq x y z
N CYS A 1 -31.80 5.52 -23.40
CA CYS A 1 -30.70 5.92 -24.29
C CYS A 1 -30.89 7.38 -24.70
N THR A 2 -29.98 8.26 -24.27
CA THR A 2 -29.41 9.43 -24.97
C THR A 2 -28.44 10.11 -23.97
N MET A 3 -27.32 9.42 -23.73
CA MET A 3 -26.11 10.03 -23.19
C MET A 3 -24.98 9.66 -24.14
N PRO A 4 -24.32 10.63 -24.80
CA PRO A 4 -23.42 10.33 -25.92
C PRO A 4 -22.13 9.57 -25.60
N SER A 5 -21.57 9.59 -24.38
CA SER A 5 -20.38 8.77 -24.07
C SER A 5 -19.99 8.86 -22.60
N TYR A 6 -20.01 7.72 -21.92
CA TYR A 6 -19.24 7.44 -20.72
C TYR A 6 -18.19 6.37 -21.08
N PRO A 7 -16.93 6.48 -20.63
CA PRO A 7 -16.37 7.61 -19.88
C PRO A 7 -16.20 8.86 -20.77
N GLN A 8 -16.18 10.05 -20.15
CA GLN A 8 -16.27 11.33 -20.86
C GLN A 8 -14.97 11.65 -21.63
N TYR A 9 -15.02 11.62 -22.97
CA TYR A 9 -13.97 12.23 -23.81
C TYR A 9 -14.15 13.75 -23.95
N GLN A 10 -15.34 14.29 -23.65
CA GLN A 10 -15.64 15.73 -23.76
C GLN A 10 -16.16 16.33 -22.44
N PRO A 11 -15.78 17.58 -22.12
CA PRO A 11 -16.29 18.29 -20.95
C PRO A 11 -17.82 18.42 -21.01
N LEU A 12 -18.47 18.47 -19.85
CA LEU A 12 -19.91 18.73 -19.75
C LEU A 12 -20.22 20.05 -20.48
N VAL A 13 -21.10 20.01 -21.48
CA VAL A 13 -21.58 21.22 -22.16
C VAL A 13 -22.89 21.63 -21.50
N ASP A 14 -22.95 22.81 -20.89
CA ASP A 14 -24.20 23.34 -20.35
C ASP A 14 -25.20 23.69 -21.46
N ARG A 15 -26.43 24.05 -21.10
CA ARG A 15 -27.48 24.41 -22.08
C ARG A 15 -27.16 25.66 -22.91
N LEU A 16 -26.10 26.39 -22.57
CA LEU A 16 -25.63 27.60 -23.24
C LEU A 16 -24.39 27.32 -24.13
N GLY A 17 -23.89 26.09 -24.16
CA GLY A 17 -22.71 25.72 -24.94
C GLY A 17 -21.39 25.84 -24.18
N ASN A 18 -21.40 26.15 -22.87
CA ASN A 18 -20.18 26.25 -22.08
C ASN A 18 -19.68 24.87 -21.69
N ARG A 19 -18.41 24.61 -22.00
CA ARG A 19 -17.70 23.39 -21.57
C ARG A 19 -17.22 23.57 -20.13
N SER A 20 -17.68 22.73 -19.20
CA SER A 20 -17.08 22.57 -17.87
C SER A 20 -16.22 21.32 -17.85
N MET A 21 -14.93 21.52 -17.65
CA MET A 21 -13.96 20.45 -17.38
C MET A 21 -14.31 19.74 -16.05
N PRO A 22 -13.87 18.49 -15.85
CA PRO A 22 -13.77 17.92 -14.51
C PRO A 22 -13.09 18.92 -13.55
N ASP A 23 -13.64 19.08 -12.34
CA ASP A 23 -13.12 19.97 -11.29
C ASP A 23 -13.10 19.23 -9.95
N ASP A 24 -12.70 17.96 -9.98
CA ASP A 24 -12.37 17.22 -8.76
C ASP A 24 -11.17 17.90 -8.09
N LYS A 25 -11.07 17.74 -6.77
CA LYS A 25 -10.17 18.52 -5.92
C LYS A 25 -9.44 17.64 -4.93
N LEU A 26 -8.24 18.08 -4.56
CA LEU A 26 -7.58 17.66 -3.33
C LEU A 26 -7.68 18.82 -2.33
N VAL A 27 -8.17 18.55 -1.13
CA VAL A 27 -8.49 19.56 -0.12
C VAL A 27 -7.75 19.24 1.17
N ILE A 28 -7.15 20.27 1.78
CA ILE A 28 -6.58 20.23 3.12
C ILE A 28 -7.65 20.74 4.09
N LEU A 29 -7.91 19.96 5.14
CA LEU A 29 -8.82 20.31 6.22
C LEU A 29 -8.01 20.45 7.51
N GLU A 30 -8.13 21.59 8.17
CA GLU A 30 -7.35 21.95 9.35
C GLU A 30 -8.28 22.29 10.51
N ASP A 31 -7.97 21.74 11.68
CA ASP A 31 -8.49 22.13 12.99
C ASP A 31 -7.45 23.07 13.61
N THR A 32 -7.67 24.38 13.51
CA THR A 32 -6.67 25.41 13.85
C THR A 32 -6.72 25.80 15.32
N ASP A 33 -7.82 25.51 16.02
CA ASP A 33 -7.97 25.76 17.45
C ASP A 33 -7.86 24.50 18.33
N GLY A 34 -7.82 23.31 17.72
CA GLY A 34 -7.62 22.02 18.38
C GLY A 34 -8.87 21.47 19.06
N ASP A 35 -10.07 21.95 18.72
CA ASP A 35 -11.33 21.50 19.30
C ASP A 35 -11.82 20.13 18.76
N GLY A 36 -11.11 19.58 17.76
CA GLY A 36 -11.41 18.32 17.11
C GLY A 36 -12.28 18.47 15.86
N LYS A 37 -12.56 19.68 15.39
CA LYS A 37 -13.31 19.95 14.17
C LYS A 37 -12.49 20.81 13.23
N ALA A 38 -12.51 20.47 11.95
CA ALA A 38 -11.88 21.32 10.94
C ALA A 38 -12.64 22.65 10.82
N ASP A 39 -11.91 23.76 10.96
CA ASP A 39 -12.42 25.13 10.84
C ASP A 39 -11.86 25.86 9.61
N LYS A 40 -10.81 25.33 8.98
CA LYS A 40 -10.20 25.84 7.76
C LYS A 40 -10.18 24.77 6.67
N SER A 41 -10.48 25.21 5.44
CA SER A 41 -10.48 24.37 4.24
C SER A 41 -9.72 25.07 3.12
N THR A 42 -8.68 24.41 2.63
CA THR A 42 -7.82 24.92 1.55
C THR A 42 -7.89 23.96 0.36
N ILE A 43 -8.19 24.46 -0.83
CA ILE A 43 -8.12 23.66 -2.05
C ILE A 43 -6.66 23.62 -2.49
N PHE A 44 -5.96 22.53 -2.17
CA PHE A 44 -4.57 22.32 -2.55
C PHE A 44 -4.43 22.14 -4.07
N ALA A 45 -5.30 21.34 -4.68
CA ALA A 45 -5.32 21.13 -6.13
C ALA A 45 -6.75 21.05 -6.66
N ARG A 46 -6.95 21.47 -7.91
CA ARG A 46 -8.25 21.51 -8.60
C ARG A 46 -8.13 21.13 -10.07
N GLY A 47 -9.25 20.86 -10.73
CA GLY A 47 -9.26 20.44 -12.13
C GLY A 47 -8.81 18.99 -12.33
N LEU A 48 -8.84 18.18 -11.26
CA LEU A 48 -8.47 16.76 -11.33
C LEU A 48 -9.57 15.94 -12.01
N HIS A 49 -9.19 14.78 -12.52
CA HIS A 49 -10.09 13.83 -13.17
C HIS A 49 -9.92 12.45 -12.52
N VAL A 50 -10.93 12.03 -11.75
CA VAL A 50 -10.96 10.73 -11.04
C VAL A 50 -9.74 10.57 -10.10
N PRO A 51 -9.58 11.45 -9.09
CA PRO A 51 -8.49 11.33 -8.11
C PRO A 51 -8.79 10.25 -7.05
N THR A 52 -8.70 9.00 -7.45
CA THR A 52 -9.06 7.80 -6.65
C THR A 52 -7.99 7.33 -5.66
N GLY A 53 -6.89 8.07 -5.53
CA GLY A 53 -5.83 7.81 -4.56
C GLY A 53 -4.74 8.87 -4.64
N PHE A 54 -4.10 9.14 -3.50
CA PHE A 54 -2.91 9.97 -3.44
C PHE A 54 -1.99 9.55 -2.29
N GLU A 55 -0.70 9.87 -2.39
CA GLU A 55 0.29 9.64 -1.34
C GLU A 55 1.33 10.76 -1.29
N PHE A 56 1.87 11.03 -0.10
CA PHE A 56 2.91 12.06 0.07
C PHE A 56 4.24 11.62 -0.54
N TYR A 57 4.88 12.53 -1.28
CA TYR A 57 6.19 12.28 -1.90
C TYR A 57 6.96 13.59 -2.13
N ASN A 58 8.25 13.63 -1.79
CA ASN A 58 9.19 14.70 -2.18
C ASN A 58 8.69 16.16 -1.93
N GLY A 59 8.02 16.38 -0.80
CA GLY A 59 7.44 17.68 -0.43
C GLY A 59 6.17 18.06 -1.20
N GLY A 60 5.51 17.09 -1.84
CA GLY A 60 4.21 17.22 -2.51
C GLY A 60 3.43 15.90 -2.41
N VAL A 61 2.60 15.62 -3.41
CA VAL A 61 1.76 14.41 -3.48
C VAL A 61 1.79 13.78 -4.87
N LEU A 62 1.83 12.44 -4.93
CA LEU A 62 1.50 11.67 -6.12
C LEU A 62 0.00 11.40 -6.10
N VAL A 63 -0.71 11.71 -7.18
CA VAL A 63 -2.18 11.66 -7.27
C VAL A 63 -2.59 10.91 -8.53
N ALA A 64 -3.60 10.05 -8.43
CA ALA A 64 -4.27 9.50 -9.59
C ALA A 64 -4.96 10.63 -10.37
N GLN A 65 -4.71 10.75 -11.67
CA GLN A 65 -5.42 11.66 -12.56
C GLN A 65 -5.61 10.95 -13.89
N GLN A 66 -6.65 10.12 -13.99
CA GLN A 66 -6.82 9.17 -15.09
C GLN A 66 -6.70 9.84 -16.48
N PRO A 67 -5.87 9.30 -17.41
CA PRO A 67 -5.15 8.01 -17.39
C PRO A 67 -3.71 8.06 -16.82
N ASP A 68 -3.41 9.08 -16.02
CA ASP A 68 -2.06 9.44 -15.59
C ASP A 68 -1.88 9.31 -14.06
N LEU A 69 -0.63 9.16 -13.64
CA LEU A 69 -0.17 9.46 -12.29
C LEU A 69 0.56 10.80 -12.33
N VAL A 70 0.12 11.77 -11.53
CA VAL A 70 0.69 13.12 -11.51
C VAL A 70 1.35 13.43 -10.17
N PHE A 71 2.46 14.14 -10.19
CA PHE A 71 3.09 14.73 -9.02
C PHE A 71 2.70 16.20 -8.91
N LEU A 72 2.11 16.59 -7.79
CA LEU A 72 1.68 17.95 -7.48
C LEU A 72 2.47 18.47 -6.29
N LYS A 73 2.90 19.73 -6.34
CA LYS A 73 3.69 20.34 -5.28
C LYS A 73 3.38 21.83 -5.13
N ASP A 74 3.34 22.27 -3.87
CA ASP A 74 3.44 23.69 -3.50
C ASP A 74 4.93 24.05 -3.39
N THR A 75 5.39 25.01 -4.19
CA THR A 75 6.78 25.48 -4.19
C THR A 75 6.98 26.82 -3.49
N ASN A 76 5.92 27.46 -3.04
CA ASN A 76 5.96 28.81 -2.46
C ASN A 76 5.47 28.89 -0.99
N GLY A 77 4.80 27.84 -0.50
CA GLY A 77 4.36 27.69 0.89
C GLY A 77 2.99 28.28 1.20
N ASP A 78 2.11 28.45 0.20
CA ASP A 78 0.74 28.94 0.35
C ASP A 78 -0.32 27.82 0.45
N ASP A 79 0.12 26.57 0.56
CA ASP A 79 -0.71 25.35 0.58
C ASP A 79 -1.51 25.14 -0.72
N ILE A 80 -1.05 25.72 -1.84
CA ILE A 80 -1.62 25.53 -3.17
C ILE A 80 -0.57 24.92 -4.11
N ALA A 81 -0.92 23.84 -4.79
CA ALA A 81 -0.04 23.24 -5.78
C ALA A 81 0.16 24.19 -6.98
N ASP A 82 1.39 24.64 -7.16
CA ASP A 82 1.82 25.49 -8.28
C ASP A 82 2.76 24.76 -9.26
N PHE A 83 3.15 23.53 -8.93
CA PHE A 83 3.89 22.61 -9.79
C PHE A 83 3.08 21.34 -10.08
N SER A 84 3.09 20.90 -11.34
CA SER A 84 2.46 19.66 -11.79
C SER A 84 3.33 18.96 -12.83
N GLU A 85 3.57 17.66 -12.61
CA GLU A 85 4.31 16.81 -13.54
C GLU A 85 3.57 15.49 -13.74
N ARG A 86 3.38 15.06 -14.99
CA ARG A 86 2.96 13.69 -15.26
C ARG A 86 4.15 12.75 -15.07
N VAL A 87 4.06 11.86 -14.08
CA VAL A 87 5.11 10.92 -13.71
C VAL A 87 4.98 9.60 -14.47
N LEU A 88 3.75 9.09 -14.61
CA LEU A 88 3.43 7.93 -15.42
C LEU A 88 2.14 8.19 -16.21
N GLY A 89 2.00 7.55 -17.36
CA GLY A 89 0.79 7.56 -18.17
C GLY A 89 0.61 6.24 -18.90
N GLY A 90 -0.61 6.00 -19.38
CA GLY A 90 -0.96 4.75 -20.08
C GLY A 90 -1.73 3.74 -19.22
N PHE A 91 -2.25 4.18 -18.07
CA PHE A 91 -3.29 3.45 -17.35
C PHE A 91 -4.59 3.50 -18.16
N ASP A 92 -5.32 2.39 -18.17
CA ASP A 92 -6.64 2.37 -18.78
C ASP A 92 -7.62 3.19 -17.93
N SER A 93 -8.50 3.92 -18.61
CA SER A 93 -9.48 4.85 -18.03
C SER A 93 -10.90 4.55 -18.50
N GLY A 94 -11.14 3.35 -19.06
CA GLY A 94 -12.44 2.91 -19.56
C GLY A 94 -13.57 2.84 -18.50
N ASP A 95 -13.22 2.86 -17.22
CA ASP A 95 -14.12 2.77 -16.07
C ASP A 95 -13.58 3.64 -14.91
N SER A 96 -14.41 4.41 -14.21
CA SER A 96 -13.92 5.28 -13.14
C SER A 96 -13.69 4.55 -11.81
N HIS A 97 -14.35 3.41 -11.58
CA HIS A 97 -14.35 2.71 -10.29
C HIS A 97 -13.28 1.64 -10.18
N HIS A 98 -12.74 1.20 -11.32
CA HIS A 98 -11.68 0.18 -11.41
C HIS A 98 -10.30 0.79 -11.62
N SER A 99 -10.23 2.12 -11.78
CA SER A 99 -9.03 2.87 -12.11
C SER A 99 -8.00 2.82 -10.98
N ILE A 100 -6.72 3.15 -11.26
CA ILE A 100 -5.68 3.07 -10.22
C ILE A 100 -6.10 3.80 -8.94
N SER A 101 -6.14 3.06 -7.83
CA SER A 101 -6.72 3.51 -6.57
C SER A 101 -6.00 2.89 -5.37
N ALA A 102 -6.52 3.16 -4.16
CA ALA A 102 -6.07 2.58 -2.89
C ALA A 102 -4.55 2.62 -2.74
N PHE A 103 -4.00 3.82 -2.88
CA PHE A 103 -2.56 4.05 -2.84
C PHE A 103 -2.02 3.67 -1.46
N THR A 104 -0.87 3.01 -1.43
CA THR A 104 -0.21 2.66 -0.18
C THR A 104 1.30 2.71 -0.35
N LEU A 105 2.00 3.39 0.56
CA LEU A 105 3.46 3.36 0.62
C LEU A 105 3.97 2.08 1.29
N GLY A 106 4.80 1.33 0.55
CA GLY A 106 5.58 0.23 1.10
C GLY A 106 6.73 0.72 1.98
N SER A 107 7.28 -0.20 2.79
CA SER A 107 8.34 0.16 3.74
C SER A 107 9.61 0.74 3.10
N GLY A 108 9.91 0.39 1.84
CA GLY A 108 11.05 0.87 1.06
C GLY A 108 10.79 2.16 0.28
N GLY A 109 9.65 2.83 0.49
CA GLY A 109 9.29 4.09 -0.17
C GLY A 109 8.65 3.92 -1.55
N GLU A 110 8.24 2.70 -1.91
CA GLU A 110 7.56 2.42 -3.16
C GLU A 110 6.07 2.65 -3.03
N LEU A 111 5.47 3.22 -4.07
CA LEU A 111 4.03 3.41 -4.17
C LEU A 111 3.37 2.17 -4.76
N TYR A 112 2.36 1.64 -4.07
CA TYR A 112 1.51 0.59 -4.59
C TYR A 112 0.18 1.18 -5.06
N MET A 113 -0.29 0.72 -6.22
CA MET A 113 -1.52 1.20 -6.86
C MET A 113 -2.34 0.01 -7.34
N LEU A 114 -3.62 -0.01 -7.00
CA LEU A 114 -4.52 -1.13 -7.25
C LEU A 114 -5.39 -0.82 -8.46
N GLU A 115 -5.54 -1.77 -9.38
CA GLU A 115 -6.37 -1.65 -10.57
C GLU A 115 -7.34 -2.84 -10.65
N GLY A 116 -8.60 -2.55 -10.96
CA GLY A 116 -9.67 -3.53 -11.09
C GLY A 116 -9.76 -4.18 -12.47
N THR A 117 -10.73 -5.06 -12.63
CA THR A 117 -10.98 -5.77 -13.90
C THR A 117 -11.46 -4.82 -15.00
N PHE A 118 -11.56 -5.32 -16.24
CA PHE A 118 -11.93 -4.62 -17.49
C PHE A 118 -10.83 -3.87 -18.23
N PHE A 119 -9.67 -3.66 -17.61
CA PHE A 119 -8.62 -2.82 -18.17
C PHE A 119 -7.51 -3.51 -18.93
N TYR A 120 -6.93 -2.75 -19.85
CA TYR A 120 -5.77 -3.09 -20.65
C TYR A 120 -4.71 -1.99 -20.55
N THR A 121 -4.09 -1.89 -19.38
CA THR A 121 -3.05 -0.90 -19.09
C THR A 121 -1.74 -1.21 -19.81
N GLN A 122 -1.13 -0.18 -20.41
CA GLN A 122 0.22 -0.23 -20.97
C GLN A 122 0.96 1.06 -20.61
N VAL A 123 1.84 0.97 -19.61
CA VAL A 123 2.68 2.09 -19.17
C VAL A 123 4.07 1.95 -19.79
N GLU A 124 4.54 2.99 -20.47
CA GLU A 124 5.89 3.04 -21.00
C GLU A 124 6.84 3.69 -19.99
N THR A 125 7.96 3.02 -19.70
CA THR A 125 8.97 3.51 -18.75
C THR A 125 10.38 3.47 -19.34
N PRO A 126 11.37 4.13 -18.72
CA PRO A 126 12.77 3.98 -19.10
C PRO A 126 13.29 2.53 -19.04
N TYR A 127 12.59 1.63 -18.35
CA TYR A 127 12.93 0.21 -18.23
C TYR A 127 12.15 -0.69 -19.21
N GLY A 128 11.35 -0.09 -20.09
CA GLY A 128 10.49 -0.79 -21.05
C GLY A 128 9.01 -0.72 -20.69
N PRO A 129 8.14 -1.28 -21.54
CA PRO A 129 6.71 -1.28 -21.33
C PRO A 129 6.30 -2.28 -20.25
N VAL A 130 5.40 -1.86 -19.37
CA VAL A 130 4.70 -2.73 -18.42
C VAL A 130 3.25 -2.84 -18.86
N LYS A 131 2.80 -4.08 -19.04
CA LYS A 131 1.44 -4.38 -19.50
C LYS A 131 0.69 -5.15 -18.44
N ASN A 132 -0.59 -4.86 -18.34
CA ASN A 132 -1.52 -5.60 -17.53
C ASN A 132 -2.85 -5.74 -18.27
N HIS A 133 -3.57 -6.81 -18.00
CA HIS A 133 -4.94 -6.95 -18.46
C HIS A 133 -5.80 -7.47 -17.30
N ASN A 134 -7.05 -7.03 -17.18
CA ASN A 134 -8.00 -7.47 -16.15
C ASN A 134 -7.39 -7.53 -14.75
N ALA A 135 -7.24 -6.35 -14.13
CA ALA A 135 -6.84 -6.15 -12.75
C ALA A 135 -5.38 -6.45 -12.40
N GLY A 136 -4.86 -5.79 -11.38
CA GLY A 136 -3.49 -6.00 -10.93
C GLY A 136 -3.13 -5.01 -9.83
N ILE A 137 -2.00 -5.27 -9.18
CA ILE A 137 -1.37 -4.33 -8.27
C ILE A 137 -0.04 -3.94 -8.87
N TYR A 138 0.20 -2.65 -8.99
CA TYR A 138 1.46 -2.09 -9.45
C TYR A 138 2.34 -1.68 -8.28
N ARG A 139 3.65 -1.71 -8.50
CA ARG A 139 4.65 -1.13 -7.60
C ARG A 139 5.49 -0.14 -8.38
N PHE A 140 5.55 1.09 -7.89
CA PHE A 140 6.28 2.19 -8.48
C PHE A 140 7.35 2.69 -7.51
N GLU A 141 8.59 2.82 -7.97
CA GLU A 141 9.69 3.45 -7.25
C GLU A 141 9.91 4.86 -7.80
N PRO A 142 9.39 5.93 -7.15
CA PRO A 142 9.39 7.27 -7.74
C PRO A 142 10.79 7.82 -8.01
N ARG A 143 11.77 7.50 -7.15
CA ARG A 143 13.17 7.96 -7.29
C ARG A 143 13.87 7.38 -8.51
N THR A 144 13.53 6.17 -8.93
CA THR A 144 14.18 5.48 -10.05
C THR A 144 13.30 5.45 -11.30
N ALA A 145 12.02 5.85 -11.19
CA ALA A 145 10.99 5.65 -12.18
C ALA A 145 10.75 4.16 -12.54
N LYS A 146 11.17 3.24 -11.66
CA LYS A 146 10.96 1.81 -11.89
C LYS A 146 9.51 1.45 -11.57
N PHE A 147 8.81 0.96 -12.59
CA PHE A 147 7.41 0.53 -12.49
C PHE A 147 7.32 -0.94 -12.85
N GLU A 148 6.61 -1.74 -12.06
CA GLU A 148 6.44 -3.18 -12.28
C GLU A 148 5.03 -3.61 -11.85
N THR A 149 4.49 -4.66 -12.48
CA THR A 149 3.33 -5.38 -11.94
C THR A 149 3.79 -6.18 -10.72
N PHE A 150 3.32 -5.79 -9.53
CA PHE A 150 3.63 -6.46 -8.27
C PHE A 150 2.82 -7.74 -8.08
N ILE A 151 1.51 -7.68 -8.34
CA ILE A 151 0.62 -8.86 -8.34
C ILE A 151 -0.23 -8.83 -9.61
N SER A 152 -0.04 -9.82 -10.47
CA SER A 152 -0.92 -10.07 -11.62
C SER A 152 -1.92 -11.17 -11.22
N TYR A 153 -3.11 -10.78 -10.76
CA TYR A 153 -4.16 -11.71 -10.33
C TYR A 153 -5.52 -11.24 -10.83
N GLY A 154 -6.46 -12.17 -10.98
CA GLY A 154 -7.82 -11.88 -11.44
C GLY A 154 -8.69 -11.24 -10.35
N PHE A 155 -8.23 -10.12 -9.77
CA PHE A 155 -9.06 -9.34 -8.87
C PHE A 155 -10.28 -8.80 -9.61
N ALA A 156 -11.38 -8.58 -8.91
CA ALA A 156 -12.52 -7.89 -9.47
C ALA A 156 -12.34 -6.37 -9.36
N ASN A 157 -12.15 -5.85 -8.15
CA ASN A 157 -11.95 -4.42 -7.91
C ASN A 157 -11.24 -4.23 -6.55
N PRO A 158 -9.91 -4.35 -6.48
CA PRO A 158 -9.21 -4.26 -5.21
C PRO A 158 -9.16 -2.80 -4.72
N TRP A 159 -9.70 -2.55 -3.53
CA TRP A 159 -9.77 -1.23 -2.88
C TRP A 159 -9.18 -1.23 -1.47
N GLY A 160 -8.33 -2.20 -1.15
CA GLY A 160 -7.62 -2.21 0.12
C GLY A 160 -6.30 -2.94 -0.01
N MET A 161 -5.25 -2.30 0.48
CA MET A 161 -3.94 -2.90 0.63
C MET A 161 -3.27 -2.30 1.86
N THR A 162 -2.56 -3.13 2.61
CA THR A 162 -1.78 -2.67 3.76
C THR A 162 -0.60 -3.60 4.01
N PHE A 163 0.31 -3.16 4.87
CA PHE A 163 1.47 -3.94 5.30
C PHE A 163 1.42 -4.14 6.81
N ASP A 164 1.83 -5.32 7.27
CA ASP A 164 2.15 -5.44 8.70
C ASP A 164 3.46 -4.71 9.03
N ARG A 165 3.76 -4.63 10.33
CA ARG A 165 4.99 -4.02 10.87
C ARG A 165 6.29 -4.54 10.21
N TRP A 166 6.28 -5.78 9.73
CA TRP A 166 7.44 -6.46 9.14
C TRP A 166 7.41 -6.48 7.61
N GLY A 167 6.49 -5.73 6.99
CA GLY A 167 6.39 -5.55 5.55
C GLY A 167 5.68 -6.69 4.82
N GLN A 168 4.97 -7.58 5.52
CA GLN A 168 4.10 -8.58 4.89
C GLN A 168 2.87 -7.91 4.29
N THR A 169 2.46 -8.35 3.10
CA THR A 169 1.42 -7.65 2.33
C THR A 169 0.06 -8.31 2.47
N PHE A 170 -0.98 -7.50 2.61
CA PHE A 170 -2.38 -7.93 2.69
C PHE A 170 -3.22 -7.14 1.69
N VAL A 171 -4.16 -7.82 1.02
CA VAL A 171 -4.98 -7.23 -0.04
C VAL A 171 -6.45 -7.57 0.19
N ALA A 172 -7.33 -6.58 0.07
CA ALA A 172 -8.78 -6.72 0.11
C ALA A 172 -9.39 -6.43 -1.28
N ASP A 173 -9.96 -7.46 -1.91
CA ASP A 173 -10.72 -7.33 -3.16
C ASP A 173 -12.16 -6.97 -2.85
N ALA A 174 -12.52 -5.71 -3.12
CA ALA A 174 -13.77 -5.13 -2.64
C ALA A 174 -14.98 -5.83 -3.19
N SER A 175 -15.08 -5.94 -4.51
CA SER A 175 -16.29 -6.43 -5.16
C SER A 175 -16.75 -7.82 -4.67
N PRO A 176 -15.87 -8.84 -4.54
CA PRO A 176 -16.23 -10.13 -3.99
C PRO A 176 -16.12 -10.18 -2.46
N GLY A 177 -15.40 -9.26 -1.81
CA GLY A 177 -15.15 -9.24 -0.36
C GLY A 177 -14.01 -10.16 0.09
N GLN A 178 -13.16 -10.59 -0.83
CA GLN A 178 -12.10 -11.55 -0.57
C GLN A 178 -10.85 -10.88 -0.04
N ASN A 179 -10.14 -11.56 0.87
CA ASN A 179 -8.97 -11.00 1.54
C ASN A 179 -7.80 -11.98 1.45
N PHE A 180 -6.67 -11.51 0.91
CA PHE A 180 -5.54 -12.36 0.53
C PHE A 180 -4.24 -11.97 1.23
N PHE A 181 -3.41 -12.97 1.50
CA PHE A 181 -2.02 -12.77 1.94
C PHE A 181 -1.12 -12.46 0.73
N GLY A 182 -1.02 -11.18 0.37
CA GLY A 182 -0.30 -10.63 -0.80
C GLY A 182 1.13 -11.13 -0.99
N THR A 183 1.88 -11.36 0.10
CA THR A 183 3.27 -11.84 -0.01
C THR A 183 3.38 -13.16 -0.77
N ALA A 184 2.45 -14.10 -0.54
CA ALA A 184 2.53 -15.46 -1.06
C ALA A 184 2.28 -15.56 -2.57
N PHE A 185 1.74 -14.52 -3.19
CA PHE A 185 1.42 -14.47 -4.63
C PHE A 185 1.84 -13.14 -5.28
N SER A 186 2.94 -12.57 -4.80
CA SER A 186 3.67 -11.45 -5.44
C SER A 186 4.99 -11.91 -6.04
N GLY A 187 5.00 -13.14 -6.55
CA GLY A 187 6.05 -13.64 -7.41
C GLY A 187 5.95 -12.99 -8.79
N ARG A 188 7.03 -13.02 -9.55
CA ARG A 188 6.98 -12.55 -10.93
C ARG A 188 6.04 -13.43 -11.74
N THR A 189 5.19 -12.82 -12.54
CA THR A 189 4.45 -13.44 -13.63
C THR A 189 4.91 -12.86 -14.97
N ILE A 190 4.67 -13.56 -16.07
CA ILE A 190 4.98 -13.06 -17.41
C ILE A 190 3.66 -12.78 -18.13
N PHE A 191 3.40 -11.52 -18.47
CA PHE A 191 2.22 -11.13 -19.24
C PHE A 191 2.06 -12.04 -20.48
N PRO A 192 0.85 -12.56 -20.78
CA PRO A 192 -0.44 -12.20 -20.18
C PRO A 192 -0.82 -13.04 -18.94
N ASP A 193 0.07 -13.84 -18.35
CA ASP A 193 -0.32 -14.75 -17.28
C ASP A 193 -0.81 -14.03 -16.01
N LYS A 194 -1.76 -14.69 -15.33
CA LYS A 194 -2.30 -14.34 -14.01
C LYS A 194 -1.99 -15.46 -13.02
N HIS A 195 -1.69 -15.09 -11.79
CA HIS A 195 -1.62 -16.00 -10.65
C HIS A 195 -2.92 -16.82 -10.53
N LEU A 196 -2.81 -18.10 -10.16
CA LEU A 196 -3.96 -18.98 -9.92
C LEU A 196 -4.67 -18.64 -8.60
N THR A 197 -5.83 -19.25 -8.35
CA THR A 197 -6.67 -18.99 -7.17
C THR A 197 -5.89 -19.04 -5.85
N MET A 198 -5.83 -17.90 -5.17
CA MET A 198 -5.13 -17.74 -3.90
C MET A 198 -6.07 -18.01 -2.71
N PRO A 199 -5.66 -18.79 -1.69
CA PRO A 199 -6.45 -18.94 -0.47
C PRO A 199 -6.63 -17.61 0.28
N GLN A 200 -7.79 -17.48 0.95
CA GLN A 200 -8.06 -16.34 1.81
C GLN A 200 -7.54 -16.60 3.22
N TRP A 201 -7.10 -15.54 3.90
CA TRP A 201 -6.54 -15.63 5.26
C TRP A 201 -7.55 -15.24 6.36
N ILE A 202 -8.66 -14.61 5.98
CA ILE A 202 -9.85 -14.40 6.82
C ILE A 202 -11.08 -14.96 6.12
N GLN A 203 -12.12 -15.27 6.90
CA GLN A 203 -13.40 -15.72 6.36
C GLN A 203 -14.15 -14.54 5.71
N MET A 204 -14.49 -14.68 4.43
CA MET A 204 -15.33 -13.70 3.73
C MET A 204 -16.75 -13.69 4.32
N ARG A 205 -17.16 -12.56 4.90
CA ARG A 205 -18.53 -12.34 5.42
C ARG A 205 -19.30 -11.22 4.72
N VAL A 206 -18.60 -10.18 4.26
CA VAL A 206 -19.20 -8.94 3.75
C VAL A 206 -18.62 -8.52 2.41
N ARG A 207 -19.42 -7.82 1.59
CA ARG A 207 -19.02 -7.22 0.32
C ARG A 207 -19.97 -6.07 -0.07
N PRO A 208 -19.50 -5.02 -0.76
CA PRO A 208 -18.11 -4.72 -1.04
C PRO A 208 -17.36 -4.22 0.18
N THR A 209 -16.06 -4.51 0.27
CA THR A 209 -15.17 -3.89 1.25
C THR A 209 -14.56 -2.60 0.70
N SER A 210 -13.95 -1.75 1.53
CA SER A 210 -13.26 -0.53 1.06
C SER A 210 -12.22 -0.08 2.07
N GLY A 211 -10.94 -0.05 1.72
CA GLY A 211 -9.87 0.20 2.68
C GLY A 211 -9.64 -0.96 3.66
N CYS A 212 -8.37 -1.15 4.01
CA CYS A 212 -7.97 -2.04 5.10
C CYS A 212 -6.69 -1.52 5.77
N GLU A 213 -6.54 -1.74 7.07
CA GLU A 213 -5.30 -1.36 7.78
C GLU A 213 -5.14 -2.17 9.08
N PHE A 214 -3.93 -2.14 9.63
CA PHE A 214 -3.63 -2.67 10.94
C PHE A 214 -3.70 -1.58 12.01
N VAL A 215 -4.24 -1.91 13.18
CA VAL A 215 -4.17 -1.02 14.34
C VAL A 215 -2.71 -0.80 14.75
N SER A 216 -2.23 0.44 14.60
CA SER A 216 -0.85 0.84 14.86
C SER A 216 -0.80 2.22 15.53
N SER A 217 -1.26 2.28 16.78
CA SER A 217 -1.35 3.51 17.55
C SER A 217 -1.45 3.23 19.04
N ARG A 218 -0.51 3.74 19.83
CA ARG A 218 -0.55 3.64 21.30
C ARG A 218 -1.75 4.33 21.94
N HIS A 219 -2.48 5.17 21.21
CA HIS A 219 -3.74 5.73 21.67
C HIS A 219 -4.80 4.63 21.88
N PHE A 220 -4.73 3.52 21.12
CA PHE A 220 -5.60 2.36 21.26
C PHE A 220 -4.98 1.30 22.19
N PRO A 221 -5.80 0.43 22.83
CA PRO A 221 -5.34 -0.63 23.75
C PRO A 221 -4.20 -1.50 23.21
N ASP A 222 -3.40 -2.03 24.12
CA ASP A 222 -2.21 -2.82 23.80
C ASP A 222 -2.61 -4.15 23.13
N ASP A 223 -3.74 -4.72 23.54
CA ASP A 223 -4.35 -5.92 22.95
C ASP A 223 -5.04 -5.65 21.59
N ALA A 224 -5.18 -4.37 21.22
CA ALA A 224 -5.70 -3.95 19.92
C ALA A 224 -4.62 -3.85 18.84
N GLN A 225 -3.35 -3.68 19.21
CA GLN A 225 -2.26 -3.51 18.24
C GLN A 225 -2.14 -4.72 17.31
N GLY A 226 -2.02 -4.48 16.01
CA GLY A 226 -1.93 -5.53 15.00
C GLY A 226 -3.26 -6.23 14.67
N ARG A 227 -4.41 -5.73 15.16
CA ARG A 227 -5.72 -6.14 14.64
C ARG A 227 -5.92 -5.61 13.23
N TYR A 228 -6.57 -6.40 12.38
CA TYR A 228 -6.87 -6.03 11.00
C TYR A 228 -8.28 -5.45 10.88
N LEU A 229 -8.36 -4.26 10.31
CA LEU A 229 -9.59 -3.49 10.10
C LEU A 229 -10.02 -3.56 8.64
N LEU A 230 -11.33 -3.61 8.42
CA LEU A 230 -11.93 -3.73 7.10
C LEU A 230 -13.25 -2.97 7.06
N ASN A 231 -13.38 -1.94 6.22
CA ASN A 231 -14.70 -1.33 6.04
C ASN A 231 -15.60 -2.23 5.21
N ASN A 232 -16.91 -2.07 5.43
CA ASN A 232 -17.91 -2.50 4.50
C ASN A 232 -18.77 -1.31 4.09
N VAL A 233 -18.94 -1.16 2.77
CA VAL A 233 -19.74 -0.07 2.21
C VAL A 233 -21.18 -0.52 1.92
N ILE A 234 -21.44 -1.81 1.70
CA ILE A 234 -22.81 -2.35 1.48
C ILE A 234 -23.06 -3.58 2.36
N GLY A 235 -24.16 -3.56 3.11
CA GLY A 235 -24.64 -4.68 3.92
C GLY A 235 -24.52 -4.43 5.42
N VAL A 236 -23.35 -3.99 5.85
CA VAL A 236 -23.02 -3.57 7.22
C VAL A 236 -22.59 -2.11 7.20
N GLN A 237 -23.20 -1.28 8.04
CA GLN A 237 -22.81 0.12 8.23
C GLN A 237 -21.69 0.19 9.29
N GLY A 238 -20.48 -0.22 8.95
CA GLY A 238 -19.43 -0.33 9.96
C GLY A 238 -18.05 -0.80 9.51
N ILE A 239 -17.18 -0.91 10.50
CA ILE A 239 -15.77 -1.29 10.38
C ILE A 239 -15.57 -2.59 11.14
N LEU A 240 -15.32 -3.67 10.41
CA LEU A 240 -15.05 -4.97 10.99
C LEU A 240 -13.63 -5.05 11.51
N GLN A 241 -13.42 -5.90 12.52
CA GLN A 241 -12.14 -6.07 13.20
C GLN A 241 -11.80 -7.55 13.32
N HIS A 242 -10.53 -7.88 13.11
CA HIS A 242 -10.04 -9.26 13.17
C HIS A 242 -8.78 -9.34 14.03
N THR A 243 -8.69 -10.36 14.87
CA THR A 243 -7.39 -10.78 15.43
C THR A 243 -6.56 -11.42 14.32
N VAL A 244 -5.24 -11.31 14.40
CA VAL A 244 -4.31 -11.87 13.43
C VAL A 244 -3.32 -12.76 14.14
N ALA A 245 -3.23 -14.01 13.71
CA ALA A 245 -2.28 -14.98 14.23
C ALA A 245 -1.39 -15.51 13.09
N GLU A 246 -0.10 -15.63 13.39
CA GLU A 246 0.82 -16.31 12.49
C GLU A 246 0.51 -17.81 12.45
N LYS A 247 0.52 -18.39 11.24
CA LYS A 247 0.33 -19.82 11.04
C LYS A 247 1.25 -20.30 9.93
N GLU A 248 2.28 -21.04 10.31
CA GLU A 248 3.30 -21.55 9.39
C GLU A 248 3.92 -20.41 8.56
N SER A 249 3.95 -20.47 7.22
CA SER A 249 4.48 -19.37 6.41
C SER A 249 3.56 -18.14 6.33
N GLY A 250 2.27 -18.29 6.63
CA GLY A 250 1.26 -17.24 6.47
C GLY A 250 0.54 -16.86 7.75
N PHE A 251 -0.76 -16.55 7.60
CA PHE A 251 -1.60 -15.97 8.64
C PHE A 251 -2.99 -16.58 8.63
N VAL A 252 -3.65 -16.50 9.79
CA VAL A 252 -5.08 -16.71 9.97
C VAL A 252 -5.64 -15.53 10.75
N GLY A 253 -6.75 -14.96 10.29
CA GLY A 253 -7.47 -13.94 11.05
C GLY A 253 -8.86 -14.41 11.47
N THR A 254 -9.26 -13.98 12.67
CA THR A 254 -10.56 -14.32 13.27
C THR A 254 -11.34 -13.04 13.51
N GLU A 255 -12.54 -12.93 12.92
CA GLU A 255 -13.43 -11.80 13.17
C GLU A 255 -13.81 -11.76 14.65
N ILE A 256 -13.76 -10.56 15.23
CA ILE A 256 -14.22 -10.25 16.58
C ILE A 256 -15.22 -9.09 16.51
N GLU A 257 -15.62 -8.55 17.66
CA GLU A 257 -16.53 -7.42 17.72
C GLU A 257 -16.07 -6.27 16.79
N PRO A 258 -16.95 -5.76 15.90
CA PRO A 258 -16.62 -4.66 15.03
C PRO A 258 -16.10 -3.45 15.81
N LEU A 259 -15.13 -2.74 15.23
CA LEU A 259 -14.59 -1.51 15.83
C LEU A 259 -15.68 -0.42 15.89
N LEU A 260 -16.50 -0.33 14.85
CA LEU A 260 -17.57 0.66 14.73
C LEU A 260 -18.76 0.06 13.98
N MET A 261 -19.96 0.36 14.49
CA MET A 261 -21.25 0.07 13.85
C MET A 261 -22.14 1.30 13.98
N SER A 262 -22.83 1.66 12.91
CA SER A 262 -23.79 2.78 12.89
C SER A 262 -25.21 2.28 12.65
N ASP A 263 -26.18 2.94 13.27
CA ASP A 263 -27.62 2.78 13.01
C ASP A 263 -28.13 3.68 11.87
N ASP A 264 -27.32 4.66 11.46
CA ASP A 264 -27.54 5.46 10.26
C ASP A 264 -27.37 4.57 9.02
N LYS A 265 -28.50 4.27 8.35
CA LYS A 265 -28.53 3.42 7.15
C LYS A 265 -27.75 4.00 5.97
N ASN A 266 -27.44 5.29 6.01
CA ASN A 266 -26.67 5.98 4.98
C ASN A 266 -25.19 6.09 5.35
N PHE A 267 -24.75 5.63 6.52
CA PHE A 267 -23.32 5.56 6.85
C PHE A 267 -22.61 4.52 5.97
N ARG A 268 -21.56 4.97 5.28
CA ARG A 268 -20.79 4.27 4.26
C ARG A 268 -19.30 4.58 4.45
N PRO A 269 -18.60 3.89 5.36
CA PRO A 269 -17.18 4.08 5.52
C PRO A 269 -16.46 3.58 4.26
N VAL A 270 -15.74 4.48 3.60
CA VAL A 270 -15.06 4.21 2.33
C VAL A 270 -13.55 4.20 2.46
N ASP A 271 -13.02 4.87 3.48
CA ASP A 271 -11.58 4.87 3.79
C ASP A 271 -11.35 5.21 5.27
N PHE A 272 -10.17 4.88 5.78
CA PHE A 272 -9.73 5.27 7.12
C PHE A 272 -8.22 5.30 7.22
N GLU A 273 -7.69 6.06 8.17
CA GLU A 273 -6.25 6.13 8.45
C GLU A 273 -5.98 6.54 9.91
N PHE A 274 -4.84 6.11 10.48
CA PHE A 274 -4.38 6.67 11.75
C PHE A 274 -3.75 8.06 11.59
N GLY A 275 -4.16 9.02 12.41
CA GLY A 275 -3.59 10.38 12.44
C GLY A 275 -2.29 10.48 13.24
N PRO A 276 -1.54 11.59 13.09
CA PRO A 276 -0.30 11.83 13.84
C PRO A 276 -0.52 12.06 15.35
N ASP A 277 -1.77 12.31 15.75
CA ASP A 277 -2.25 12.37 17.13
C ASP A 277 -2.63 10.98 17.69
N GLY A 278 -2.47 9.92 16.88
CA GLY A 278 -2.84 8.55 17.20
C GLY A 278 -4.33 8.24 17.13
N ALA A 279 -5.19 9.22 16.84
CA ALA A 279 -6.61 8.98 16.62
C ALA A 279 -6.84 8.24 15.29
N PHE A 280 -7.99 7.60 15.15
CA PHE A 280 -8.36 6.89 13.93
C PHE A 280 -9.38 7.71 13.14
N TYR A 281 -9.06 8.07 11.91
CA TYR A 281 -9.89 8.93 11.07
C TYR A 281 -10.64 8.07 10.06
N VAL A 282 -11.95 8.28 9.91
CA VAL A 282 -12.80 7.50 9.00
C VAL A 282 -13.53 8.46 8.07
N VAL A 283 -13.41 8.23 6.76
CA VAL A 283 -14.17 8.95 5.74
C VAL A 283 -15.46 8.20 5.48
N ASP A 284 -16.57 8.89 5.66
CA ASP A 284 -17.90 8.39 5.37
C ASP A 284 -18.48 9.13 4.17
N TRP A 285 -18.78 8.36 3.12
CA TRP A 285 -19.36 8.87 1.90
C TRP A 285 -20.79 9.40 2.12
N HIS A 286 -21.50 8.90 3.13
CA HIS A 286 -22.91 9.18 3.43
C HIS A 286 -23.80 9.13 2.17
N GLU A 287 -24.24 7.94 1.74
CA GLU A 287 -25.01 7.79 0.50
C GLU A 287 -26.18 6.81 0.67
N PRO A 288 -27.45 7.27 0.47
CA PRO A 288 -28.61 6.38 0.41
C PRO A 288 -28.65 5.51 -0.86
N LEU A 289 -28.16 6.01 -2.00
CA LEU A 289 -28.26 5.33 -3.30
C LEU A 289 -26.92 4.78 -3.79
N ILE A 290 -26.76 3.47 -3.71
CA ILE A 290 -25.52 2.79 -4.12
C ILE A 290 -25.70 2.11 -5.47
N GLY A 291 -24.63 2.11 -6.27
CA GLY A 291 -24.58 1.49 -7.59
C GLY A 291 -25.08 2.40 -8.69
N HIS A 292 -24.53 2.24 -9.88
CA HIS A 292 -24.81 3.07 -11.06
C HIS A 292 -25.60 2.33 -12.15
N LEU A 293 -25.89 1.03 -11.93
CA LEU A 293 -26.74 0.22 -12.82
C LEU A 293 -28.21 0.32 -12.45
N GLN A 294 -28.51 0.28 -11.14
CA GLN A 294 -29.87 0.32 -10.60
C GLN A 294 -30.43 1.74 -10.55
N TYR A 295 -29.55 2.71 -10.29
CA TYR A 295 -29.89 4.13 -10.15
C TYR A 295 -29.02 4.97 -11.08
N SER A 296 -29.64 5.97 -11.70
CA SER A 296 -28.92 6.94 -12.51
C SER A 296 -27.82 7.62 -11.70
N ILE A 297 -26.64 7.86 -12.28
CA ILE A 297 -25.61 8.70 -11.67
C ILE A 297 -26.09 10.15 -11.46
N ARG A 298 -27.17 10.55 -12.11
CA ARG A 298 -27.83 11.86 -11.95
C ARG A 298 -29.10 11.80 -11.11
N ASP A 299 -29.36 10.69 -10.42
CA ASP A 299 -30.53 10.60 -9.55
C ASP A 299 -30.47 11.74 -8.51
N PRO A 300 -31.52 12.58 -8.40
CA PRO A 300 -31.51 13.73 -7.49
C PRO A 300 -31.49 13.32 -6.01
N GLN A 301 -31.78 12.06 -5.68
CA GLN A 301 -31.71 11.55 -4.31
C GLN A 301 -30.29 11.14 -3.88
N ARG A 302 -29.30 11.17 -4.79
CA ARG A 302 -27.89 10.99 -4.43
C ARG A 302 -27.43 12.13 -3.55
N ASP A 303 -26.79 11.79 -2.45
CA ASP A 303 -26.29 12.78 -1.51
C ASP A 303 -25.06 13.52 -2.06
N LYS A 304 -24.95 14.81 -1.75
CA LYS A 304 -23.85 15.68 -2.20
C LYS A 304 -23.34 16.61 -1.12
N THR A 305 -23.86 16.52 0.09
CA THR A 305 -23.72 17.57 1.11
C THR A 305 -23.44 17.03 2.50
N HIS A 306 -23.57 15.72 2.74
CA HIS A 306 -23.49 15.11 4.06
C HIS A 306 -22.34 14.12 4.23
N GLY A 307 -21.34 14.11 3.33
CA GLY A 307 -20.10 13.37 3.58
C GLY A 307 -19.43 13.83 4.89
N ARG A 308 -18.84 12.89 5.64
CA ARG A 308 -18.32 13.13 7.00
C ARG A 308 -16.90 12.59 7.14
N ILE A 309 -16.11 13.23 8.01
CA ILE A 309 -14.86 12.68 8.52
C ILE A 309 -15.01 12.54 10.03
N TYR A 310 -14.89 11.33 10.54
CA TYR A 310 -14.94 11.04 11.96
C TYR A 310 -13.53 10.91 12.52
N ARG A 311 -13.26 11.56 13.66
CA ARG A 311 -12.07 11.33 14.47
C ARG A 311 -12.45 10.44 15.65
N ILE A 312 -11.94 9.22 15.68
CA ILE A 312 -12.24 8.20 16.68
C ILE A 312 -11.10 8.12 17.69
N THR A 313 -11.45 8.27 18.97
CA THR A 313 -10.52 8.25 20.09
C THR A 313 -10.89 7.17 21.11
N TYR A 314 -9.91 6.61 21.79
CA TYR A 314 -10.15 5.69 22.89
C TYR A 314 -10.37 6.45 24.21
N PRO A 315 -11.52 6.26 24.91
CA PRO A 315 -11.79 6.95 26.16
C PRO A 315 -10.74 6.69 27.23
N GLY A 316 -10.31 7.75 27.92
CA GLY A 316 -9.37 7.65 29.04
C GLY A 316 -7.90 7.39 28.66
N ARG A 317 -7.55 7.37 27.36
CA ARG A 317 -6.16 7.38 26.90
C ARG A 317 -5.80 8.74 26.31
N PRO A 318 -4.61 9.30 26.60
CA PRO A 318 -4.19 10.55 26.00
C PRO A 318 -3.98 10.37 24.49
N LEU A 319 -4.23 11.44 23.74
CA LEU A 319 -3.76 11.53 22.36
C LEU A 319 -2.23 11.58 22.33
N LEU A 320 -1.66 11.12 21.23
CA LEU A 320 -0.23 11.26 21.00
C LEU A 320 0.09 12.71 20.67
N LYS A 321 1.29 13.14 21.07
CA LYS A 321 1.85 14.40 20.57
C LYS A 321 2.36 14.16 19.15
N PRO A 322 1.87 14.88 18.13
CA PRO A 322 2.38 14.75 16.77
C PRO A 322 3.91 14.91 16.73
N ALA A 323 4.58 13.96 16.08
CA ALA A 323 6.03 14.04 15.87
C ALA A 323 6.38 15.20 14.93
N GLN A 324 7.43 15.95 15.26
CA GLN A 324 7.95 16.98 14.36
C GLN A 324 8.67 16.31 13.18
N ILE A 325 8.10 16.46 11.97
CA ILE A 325 8.69 15.91 10.74
C ILE A 325 9.22 17.03 9.85
N ALA A 326 8.35 17.93 9.42
CA ALA A 326 8.74 19.08 8.61
C ALA A 326 9.80 19.92 9.36
N GLY A 327 10.94 20.20 8.71
CA GLY A 327 12.03 20.98 9.30
C GLY A 327 12.83 20.29 10.40
N ALA A 328 12.53 19.05 10.78
CA ALA A 328 13.33 18.29 11.76
C ALA A 328 14.74 17.96 11.21
N SER A 329 15.75 17.75 12.07
CA SER A 329 17.07 17.31 11.60
C SER A 329 17.04 15.87 11.07
N ILE A 330 18.07 15.46 10.32
CA ILE A 330 18.16 14.07 9.84
C ILE A 330 18.21 13.10 11.03
N GLU A 331 18.97 13.44 12.07
CA GLU A 331 19.12 12.63 13.28
C GLU A 331 17.79 12.47 14.02
N ALA A 332 17.01 13.55 14.14
CA ALA A 332 15.68 13.50 14.76
C ALA A 332 14.71 12.61 13.97
N LEU A 333 14.71 12.70 12.64
CA LEU A 333 13.87 11.85 11.79
C LEU A 333 14.30 10.38 11.82
N LEU A 334 15.60 10.11 11.89
CA LEU A 334 16.11 8.74 12.06
C LEU A 334 15.64 8.14 13.39
N ASP A 335 15.58 8.94 14.45
CA ASP A 335 15.08 8.48 15.75
C ASP A 335 13.60 8.07 15.70
N LEU A 336 12.79 8.78 14.90
CA LEU A 336 11.38 8.45 14.67
C LEU A 336 11.18 7.07 14.02
N LEU A 337 12.21 6.48 13.39
CA LEU A 337 12.12 5.11 12.84
C LEU A 337 12.00 4.03 13.93
N LYS A 338 12.12 4.38 15.21
CA LYS A 338 11.84 3.48 16.34
C LYS A 338 10.40 3.56 16.83
N GLU A 339 9.63 4.56 16.41
CA GLU A 339 8.27 4.76 16.91
C GLU A 339 7.37 3.56 16.58
N PRO A 340 6.46 3.15 17.47
CA PRO A 340 5.57 2.05 17.21
C PRO A 340 4.55 2.38 16.12
N GLU A 341 4.13 3.63 15.98
CA GLU A 341 3.18 4.10 14.96
C GLU A 341 3.75 3.99 13.54
N ASP A 342 3.16 3.13 12.70
CA ASP A 342 3.65 2.88 11.34
C ASP A 342 3.65 4.14 10.47
N ARG A 343 2.60 4.97 10.57
CA ARG A 343 2.48 6.22 9.80
C ARG A 343 3.50 7.28 10.20
N THR A 344 3.92 7.31 11.46
CA THR A 344 5.02 8.20 11.90
C THR A 344 6.32 7.81 11.21
N ARG A 345 6.64 6.51 11.18
CA ARG A 345 7.84 6.00 10.51
C ARG A 345 7.78 6.20 9.00
N GLN A 346 6.64 5.96 8.37
CA GLN A 346 6.44 6.20 6.94
C GLN A 346 6.65 7.66 6.58
N ARG A 347 6.01 8.60 7.30
CA ARG A 347 6.20 10.05 7.05
C ARG A 347 7.64 10.50 7.28
N ALA A 348 8.31 9.97 8.31
CA ALA A 348 9.73 10.23 8.55
C ALA A 348 10.61 9.73 7.39
N LYS A 349 10.34 8.53 6.86
CA LYS A 349 11.03 8.00 5.68
C LYS A 349 10.74 8.80 4.41
N THR A 350 9.50 9.25 4.19
CA THR A 350 9.15 10.12 3.06
C THR A 350 9.91 11.45 3.13
N GLU A 351 9.99 12.05 4.31
CA GLU A 351 10.76 13.29 4.52
C GLU A 351 12.27 13.06 4.38
N LEU A 352 12.84 12.00 4.96
CA LEU A 352 14.24 11.64 4.72
C LEU A 352 14.51 11.38 3.23
N GLY A 353 13.55 10.78 2.55
CA GLY A 353 13.57 10.51 1.12
C GLY A 353 13.54 11.76 0.23
N SER A 354 13.22 12.95 0.75
CA SER A 354 13.32 14.21 -0.01
C SER A 354 14.71 14.87 0.11
N ARG A 355 15.57 14.39 1.03
CA ARG A 355 16.85 15.00 1.38
C ARG A 355 18.00 14.48 0.52
N HIS A 356 19.16 15.14 0.66
CA HIS A 356 20.38 14.76 -0.04
C HIS A 356 20.84 13.35 0.38
N VAL A 357 21.03 12.47 -0.61
CA VAL A 357 21.35 11.04 -0.42
C VAL A 357 22.54 10.84 0.51
N ASP A 358 23.66 11.49 0.23
CA ASP A 358 24.90 11.25 0.99
C ASP A 358 24.80 11.69 2.46
N GLN A 359 24.00 12.73 2.74
CA GLN A 359 23.83 13.22 4.11
C GLN A 359 22.99 12.24 4.93
N VAL A 360 21.87 11.77 4.35
CA VAL A 360 20.99 10.78 4.98
C VAL A 360 21.73 9.47 5.20
N ILE A 361 22.43 8.93 4.18
CA ILE A 361 23.16 7.67 4.31
C ILE A 361 24.29 7.78 5.33
N SER A 362 25.03 8.89 5.35
CA SER A 362 26.09 9.11 6.34
C SER A 362 25.55 9.13 7.77
N ALA A 363 24.42 9.78 8.02
CA ALA A 363 23.77 9.80 9.32
C ALA A 363 23.17 8.44 9.68
N LEU A 364 22.53 7.76 8.72
CA LEU A 364 21.94 6.43 8.89
C LEU A 364 22.99 5.41 9.32
N VAL A 365 24.16 5.39 8.70
CA VAL A 365 25.25 4.46 9.08
C VAL A 365 25.69 4.68 10.53
N LYS A 366 25.75 5.94 10.99
CA LYS A 366 26.09 6.25 12.40
C LYS A 366 24.96 5.81 13.33
N TRP A 367 23.72 6.09 12.96
CA TRP A 367 22.53 5.73 13.73
C TRP A 367 22.39 4.22 13.89
N THR A 368 22.51 3.44 12.80
CA THR A 368 22.43 1.98 12.83
C THR A 368 23.50 1.36 13.72
N LYS A 369 24.72 1.91 13.72
CA LYS A 369 25.82 1.45 14.60
C LYS A 369 25.58 1.77 16.08
N ALA A 370 24.80 2.79 16.37
CA ALA A 370 24.50 3.23 17.73
C ALA A 370 23.26 2.56 18.33
N LEU A 371 22.55 1.71 17.57
CA LEU A 371 21.39 0.97 18.06
C LEU A 371 21.78 0.05 19.23
N ASP A 372 20.98 0.08 20.29
CA ASP A 372 21.16 -0.79 21.45
C ASP A 372 20.68 -2.21 21.12
N ARG A 373 21.59 -3.18 21.20
CA ARG A 373 21.31 -4.60 20.96
C ARG A 373 20.38 -5.21 22.01
N ALA A 374 20.26 -4.59 23.18
CA ALA A 374 19.35 -5.03 24.23
C ALA A 374 17.91 -4.51 24.04
N ASP A 375 17.68 -3.56 23.13
CA ASP A 375 16.35 -3.02 22.86
C ASP A 375 15.47 -4.08 22.16
N PRO A 376 14.25 -4.36 22.65
CA PRO A 376 13.34 -5.32 22.00
C PRO A 376 13.01 -4.97 20.53
N GLY A 377 13.08 -3.69 20.16
CA GLY A 377 12.89 -3.18 18.82
C GLY A 377 14.16 -3.20 17.94
N TYR A 378 15.30 -3.67 18.45
CA TYR A 378 16.59 -3.65 17.73
C TYR A 378 16.53 -4.23 16.31
N GLU A 379 15.95 -5.42 16.15
CA GLU A 379 15.87 -6.07 14.83
C GLU A 379 14.94 -5.32 13.86
N HIS A 380 13.88 -4.70 14.39
CA HIS A 380 12.98 -3.87 13.59
C HIS A 380 13.64 -2.54 13.19
N ALA A 381 14.33 -1.87 14.11
CA ALA A 381 15.07 -0.64 13.83
C ALA A 381 16.17 -0.85 12.76
N ARG A 382 16.87 -2.00 12.79
CA ARG A 382 17.82 -2.38 11.73
C ARG A 382 17.14 -2.62 10.39
N LEU A 383 15.97 -3.22 10.41
CA LEU A 383 15.17 -3.41 9.19
C LEU A 383 14.67 -2.07 8.63
N GLU A 384 14.25 -1.12 9.47
CA GLU A 384 13.92 0.24 9.05
C GLU A 384 15.11 0.96 8.41
N ALA A 385 16.34 0.75 8.92
CA ALA A 385 17.55 1.23 8.25
C ALA A 385 17.76 0.59 6.87
N LEU A 386 17.55 -0.72 6.74
CA LEU A 386 17.66 -1.42 5.46
C LEU A 386 16.61 -0.93 4.45
N TRP A 387 15.39 -0.65 4.91
CA TRP A 387 14.36 -0.06 4.07
C TRP A 387 14.65 1.38 3.68
N LEU A 388 15.21 2.20 4.57
CA LEU A 388 15.64 3.56 4.22
C LEU A 388 16.76 3.54 3.16
N HIS A 389 17.62 2.53 3.17
CA HIS A 389 18.55 2.29 2.05
C HIS A 389 17.83 2.07 0.71
N GLN A 390 16.67 1.39 0.68
CA GLN A 390 15.84 1.29 -0.53
C GLN A 390 15.24 2.64 -0.93
N VAL A 391 14.68 3.40 0.01
CA VAL A 391 14.13 4.75 -0.22
C VAL A 391 15.17 5.67 -0.88
N MET A 392 16.42 5.58 -0.41
CA MET A 392 17.54 6.37 -0.94
C MET A 392 18.17 5.76 -2.20
N ASN A 393 17.71 4.59 -2.66
CA ASN A 393 18.27 3.82 -3.77
C ASN A 393 19.77 3.46 -3.61
N VAL A 394 20.23 3.24 -2.38
CA VAL A 394 21.62 2.87 -2.06
C VAL A 394 21.65 1.48 -1.44
N ALA A 395 22.01 0.46 -2.23
CA ALA A 395 22.14 -0.90 -1.73
C ALA A 395 23.26 -1.01 -0.68
N ASN A 396 22.92 -1.62 0.46
CA ASN A 396 23.85 -1.92 1.55
C ASN A 396 23.88 -3.43 1.78
N GLU A 397 24.65 -4.13 0.95
CA GLU A 397 24.80 -5.58 1.02
C GLU A 397 25.34 -6.07 2.38
N PRO A 398 26.31 -5.41 3.03
CA PRO A 398 26.72 -5.78 4.39
C PRO A 398 25.55 -5.81 5.39
N LEU A 399 24.79 -4.72 5.50
CA LEU A 399 23.63 -4.67 6.41
C LEU A 399 22.56 -5.71 6.04
N LEU A 400 22.30 -5.89 4.75
CA LEU A 400 21.38 -6.91 4.25
C LEU A 400 21.79 -8.31 4.75
N ASN A 401 23.06 -8.68 4.59
CA ASN A 401 23.58 -9.98 5.01
C ASN A 401 23.51 -10.19 6.52
N GLU A 402 23.74 -9.13 7.30
CA GLU A 402 23.58 -9.21 8.75
C GLU A 402 22.12 -9.45 9.16
N ILE A 403 21.14 -8.83 8.48
CA ILE A 403 19.71 -9.01 8.80
C ILE A 403 19.20 -10.36 8.28
N LEU A 404 19.69 -10.84 7.14
CA LEU A 404 19.44 -12.21 6.67
C LEU A 404 19.95 -13.28 7.65
N SER A 405 20.83 -12.92 8.57
CA SER A 405 21.35 -13.78 9.64
C SER A 405 20.72 -13.50 11.01
N SER A 406 19.69 -12.64 11.08
CA SER A 406 19.00 -12.27 12.32
C SER A 406 18.37 -13.49 13.00
N THR A 407 18.27 -13.47 14.33
CA THR A 407 17.48 -14.46 15.08
C THR A 407 15.98 -14.27 14.88
N GLU A 408 15.54 -13.07 14.51
CA GLU A 408 14.15 -12.73 14.26
C GLU A 408 13.73 -13.15 12.84
N PRO A 409 12.94 -14.22 12.66
CA PRO A 409 12.54 -14.70 11.34
C PRO A 409 11.75 -13.69 10.51
N ARG A 410 11.00 -12.78 11.15
CA ARG A 410 10.24 -11.74 10.44
C ARG A 410 11.18 -10.72 9.79
N ALA A 411 12.29 -10.38 10.47
CA ALA A 411 13.35 -9.55 9.91
C ALA A 411 14.07 -10.24 8.75
N ARG A 412 14.39 -11.54 8.89
CA ARG A 412 14.95 -12.34 7.79
C ARG A 412 14.04 -12.36 6.57
N ALA A 413 12.75 -12.64 6.74
CA ALA A 413 11.76 -12.68 5.67
C ALA A 413 11.67 -11.35 4.91
N ALA A 414 11.61 -10.23 5.63
CA ALA A 414 11.64 -8.89 5.04
C ALA A 414 12.95 -8.61 4.30
N ALA A 415 14.09 -9.02 4.85
CA ALA A 415 15.39 -8.89 4.19
C ALA A 415 15.49 -9.73 2.91
N VAL A 416 14.85 -10.91 2.82
CA VAL A 416 14.76 -11.68 1.57
C VAL A 416 14.05 -10.88 0.48
N ARG A 417 12.99 -10.14 0.83
CA ARG A 417 12.31 -9.24 -0.11
C ARG A 417 13.23 -8.12 -0.61
N VAL A 418 14.00 -7.49 0.27
CA VAL A 418 15.01 -6.49 -0.12
C VAL A 418 16.06 -7.11 -1.04
N HIS A 419 16.57 -8.30 -0.68
CA HIS A 419 17.51 -9.07 -1.50
C HIS A 419 16.96 -9.33 -2.91
N CYS A 420 15.68 -9.68 -3.03
CA CYS A 420 15.01 -9.86 -4.32
C CYS A 420 15.04 -8.59 -5.18
N TYR A 421 14.72 -7.43 -4.61
CA TYR A 421 14.75 -6.17 -5.34
C TYR A 421 16.18 -5.69 -5.65
N TRP A 422 17.15 -6.06 -4.82
CA TRP A 422 18.57 -5.80 -5.03
C TRP A 422 19.32 -6.92 -5.75
N ARG A 423 18.63 -7.92 -6.33
CA ARG A 423 19.26 -9.10 -6.95
C ARG A 423 20.37 -8.80 -7.96
N ASN A 424 20.32 -7.65 -8.64
CA ASN A 424 21.34 -7.21 -9.60
C ASN A 424 22.46 -6.34 -8.98
N ARG A 425 22.44 -6.15 -7.66
CA ARG A 425 23.31 -5.26 -6.87
C ARG A 425 23.93 -5.97 -5.65
N VAL A 426 23.71 -7.28 -5.53
CA VAL A 426 24.28 -8.12 -4.47
C VAL A 426 25.11 -9.22 -5.10
N ASN A 427 26.12 -9.70 -4.39
CA ASN A 427 27.01 -10.74 -4.86
C ASN A 427 26.36 -12.13 -4.74
N LYS A 428 26.43 -12.92 -5.81
CA LYS A 428 25.93 -14.32 -5.86
C LYS A 428 24.52 -14.48 -5.25
N PRO A 429 23.51 -13.76 -5.76
CA PRO A 429 22.15 -13.76 -5.18
C PRO A 429 21.52 -15.16 -5.08
N LEU A 430 21.80 -16.05 -6.04
CA LEU A 430 21.27 -17.42 -6.02
C LEU A 430 21.89 -18.27 -4.90
N ASP A 431 23.16 -18.08 -4.55
CA ASP A 431 23.81 -18.79 -3.43
C ASP A 431 23.17 -18.40 -2.10
N THR A 432 22.78 -17.13 -1.97
CA THR A 432 22.04 -16.64 -0.80
C THR A 432 20.64 -17.26 -0.73
N LEU A 433 19.89 -17.25 -1.83
CA LEU A 433 18.55 -17.86 -1.88
C LEU A 433 18.59 -19.38 -1.66
N ALA A 434 19.62 -20.08 -2.13
CA ALA A 434 19.80 -21.52 -1.92
C ALA A 434 19.91 -21.89 -0.43
N LYS A 435 20.46 -20.99 0.40
CA LYS A 435 20.46 -21.17 1.86
C LYS A 435 19.07 -20.88 2.45
N LEU A 436 18.42 -19.83 1.98
CA LEU A 436 17.18 -19.31 2.58
C LEU A 436 15.94 -20.15 2.24
N VAL A 437 15.91 -20.88 1.13
CA VAL A 437 14.87 -21.89 0.86
C VAL A 437 14.88 -23.04 1.87
N LYS A 438 15.98 -23.18 2.63
CA LYS A 438 16.15 -24.15 3.73
C LYS A 438 16.09 -23.51 5.12
N ASP A 439 15.68 -22.24 5.23
CA ASP A 439 15.56 -21.56 6.52
C ASP A 439 14.59 -22.33 7.45
N PRO A 440 14.88 -22.45 8.76
CA PRO A 440 14.00 -23.13 9.69
C PRO A 440 12.59 -22.52 9.74
N HIS A 441 12.46 -21.22 9.49
CA HIS A 441 11.18 -20.54 9.51
C HIS A 441 10.48 -20.58 8.15
N PRO A 442 9.24 -21.12 8.07
CA PRO A 442 8.51 -21.29 6.80
C PRO A 442 8.26 -19.99 6.03
N ARG A 443 8.06 -18.84 6.71
CA ARG A 443 7.89 -17.54 6.02
C ARG A 443 9.14 -17.07 5.29
N VAL A 444 10.34 -17.37 5.82
CA VAL A 444 11.60 -17.02 5.15
C VAL A 444 11.76 -17.86 3.88
N ARG A 445 11.43 -19.15 3.96
CA ARG A 445 11.38 -20.05 2.81
C ARG A 445 10.40 -19.55 1.74
N LEU A 446 9.22 -19.09 2.15
CA LEU A 446 8.21 -18.54 1.23
C LEU A 446 8.73 -17.31 0.49
N GLU A 447 9.32 -16.34 1.19
CA GLU A 447 9.93 -15.18 0.56
C GLU A 447 11.08 -15.58 -0.39
N ALA A 448 11.89 -16.58 -0.01
CA ALA A 448 13.00 -17.06 -0.84
C ALA A 448 12.51 -17.74 -2.13
N VAL A 449 11.52 -18.64 -2.02
CA VAL A 449 10.87 -19.28 -3.16
C VAL A 449 10.24 -18.23 -4.08
N ARG A 450 9.44 -17.30 -3.54
CA ARG A 450 8.86 -16.19 -4.30
C ARG A 450 9.94 -15.39 -5.05
N SER A 451 11.07 -15.10 -4.39
CA SER A 451 12.17 -14.33 -4.99
C SER A 451 12.83 -15.03 -6.18
N LEU A 452 12.86 -16.36 -6.19
CA LEU A 452 13.46 -17.13 -7.30
C LEU A 452 12.73 -16.94 -8.63
N SER A 453 11.43 -16.63 -8.60
CA SER A 453 10.65 -16.32 -9.83
C SER A 453 11.18 -15.11 -10.61
N PHE A 454 11.98 -14.24 -9.99
CA PHE A 454 12.56 -13.05 -10.62
C PHE A 454 13.86 -13.31 -11.39
N PHE A 455 14.36 -14.54 -11.40
CA PHE A 455 15.56 -14.95 -12.13
C PHE A 455 15.20 -15.71 -13.41
N ASN A 456 15.95 -15.51 -14.49
CA ASN A 456 15.70 -16.13 -15.80
C ASN A 456 16.65 -17.30 -16.04
N THR A 457 16.68 -18.29 -15.15
CA THR A 457 17.59 -19.44 -15.27
C THR A 457 17.00 -20.70 -14.64
N SER A 458 17.28 -21.85 -15.26
CA SER A 458 16.97 -23.18 -14.72
C SER A 458 17.53 -23.40 -13.32
N LYS A 459 18.68 -22.78 -12.98
CA LYS A 459 19.26 -22.89 -11.62
C LYS A 459 18.34 -22.35 -10.54
N ALA A 460 17.54 -21.32 -10.82
CA ALA A 460 16.57 -20.80 -9.87
C ALA A 460 15.44 -21.80 -9.61
N ALA A 461 15.05 -22.58 -10.63
CA ALA A 461 14.05 -23.62 -10.50
C ALA A 461 14.56 -24.80 -9.67
N GLU A 462 15.81 -25.22 -9.88
CA GLU A 462 16.47 -26.23 -9.04
C GLU A 462 16.46 -25.81 -7.57
N ILE A 463 16.88 -24.58 -7.28
CA ILE A 463 16.91 -24.05 -5.91
C ILE A 463 15.50 -23.97 -5.31
N ALA A 464 14.49 -23.57 -6.08
CA ALA A 464 13.12 -23.48 -5.57
C ALA A 464 12.60 -24.86 -5.12
N LEU A 465 12.93 -25.92 -5.88
CA LEU A 465 12.57 -27.30 -5.55
C LEU A 465 13.27 -27.81 -4.29
N GLU A 466 14.44 -27.28 -3.91
CA GLU A 466 15.09 -27.65 -2.64
C GLU A 466 14.22 -27.33 -1.41
N SER A 467 13.25 -26.40 -1.53
CA SER A 467 12.31 -26.09 -0.45
C SER A 467 11.42 -27.28 -0.03
N VAL A 468 11.21 -28.27 -0.92
CA VAL A 468 10.39 -29.46 -0.64
C VAL A 468 11.06 -30.45 0.32
N GLU A 469 12.35 -30.28 0.61
CA GLU A 469 13.09 -31.05 1.62
C GLU A 469 12.57 -30.77 3.04
N LEU A 470 11.80 -29.69 3.23
CA LEU A 470 11.20 -29.27 4.49
C LEU A 470 9.67 -29.20 4.39
N PRO A 471 8.94 -29.22 5.53
CA PRO A 471 7.48 -29.19 5.52
C PRO A 471 6.89 -28.02 4.73
N GLN A 472 5.86 -28.32 3.95
CA GLN A 472 5.14 -27.38 3.08
C GLN A 472 3.76 -27.10 3.66
N ASP A 473 3.41 -25.83 3.82
CA ASP A 473 2.04 -25.40 4.08
C ASP A 473 1.36 -24.91 2.79
N GLN A 474 0.08 -24.55 2.87
CA GLN A 474 -0.71 -24.14 1.70
C GLN A 474 -0.11 -22.96 0.92
N TYR A 475 0.47 -21.99 1.62
CA TYR A 475 1.00 -20.77 0.99
C TYR A 475 2.39 -21.01 0.40
N LEU A 476 3.24 -21.77 1.08
CA LEU A 476 4.55 -22.15 0.55
C LEU A 476 4.41 -23.03 -0.70
N LYS A 477 3.49 -24.01 -0.66
CA LYS A 477 3.16 -24.85 -1.80
C LYS A 477 2.65 -24.02 -2.97
N TYR A 478 1.69 -23.12 -2.72
CA TYR A 478 1.18 -22.21 -3.76
C TYR A 478 2.30 -21.36 -4.37
N ALA A 479 3.13 -20.73 -3.53
CA ALA A 479 4.23 -19.89 -4.00
C ALA A 479 5.26 -20.67 -4.82
N LEU A 480 5.53 -21.93 -4.45
CA LEU A 480 6.39 -22.83 -5.21
C LEU A 480 5.79 -23.17 -6.56
N ASP A 481 4.51 -23.59 -6.61
CA ASP A 481 3.83 -23.95 -7.85
C ASP A 481 3.81 -22.77 -8.84
N GLU A 482 3.51 -21.55 -8.37
CA GLU A 482 3.55 -20.33 -9.17
C GLU A 482 4.97 -19.92 -9.63
N THR A 483 5.96 -20.10 -8.75
CA THR A 483 7.37 -19.87 -9.07
C THR A 483 7.83 -20.82 -10.17
N MET A 484 7.49 -22.10 -10.06
CA MET A 484 7.83 -23.12 -11.07
C MET A 484 7.14 -22.86 -12.40
N ARG A 485 5.85 -22.47 -12.39
CA ARG A 485 5.10 -22.10 -13.61
C ARG A 485 5.78 -20.95 -14.36
N THR A 486 6.33 -19.99 -13.64
CA THR A 486 7.07 -18.87 -14.25
C THR A 486 8.42 -19.32 -14.81
N LEU A 487 9.16 -20.11 -14.04
CA LEU A 487 10.51 -20.55 -14.39
C LEU A 487 10.55 -21.63 -15.48
N GLU A 488 9.43 -22.31 -15.73
CA GLU A 488 9.27 -23.28 -16.83
C GLU A 488 9.63 -22.74 -18.20
N ARG A 489 9.49 -21.43 -18.40
CA ARG A 489 9.83 -20.74 -19.65
C ARG A 489 11.34 -20.55 -19.85
N PHE A 490 12.15 -20.84 -18.83
CA PHE A 490 13.61 -20.71 -18.83
C PHE A 490 14.31 -22.06 -18.54
N LYS A 491 13.57 -23.16 -18.68
CA LYS A 491 14.09 -24.54 -18.59
C LYS A 491 14.92 -24.92 -19.81
#